data_AF-A0A3B7BZD7-F1
#
_entry.id   AF-A0A3B7BZD7-F1
#
_cell.length_a   1.000
_cell.length_b   1.000
_cell.length_c   1.000
_cell.angle_alpha   90.00
_cell.angle_beta   90.00
_cell.angle_gamma   90.00
#
_symmetry.space_group_name_H-M   'P 1'
#
loop_
_entity.id
_entity.type
_entity.pdbx_description
1 polymer ?
#
loop_
_entity_poly.entity_id
_entity_poly.type
_entity_poly.pdbx_seq_one_letter_code
_entity_poly.pdbx_strand_id
1 'polypeptide(L)'
;MKILNKIPFLLLFTFAITTAQEHNMEITKETTVKTYEYEKGDMTIPYEVTIWNKELDPIKLAKEDQYKLNQERVDAQERITKVINIDDQYDNSFDNRIQISYLKEADKDFKIMPLNDGFVIMVRGEELKYSLENKSYKIKKTSDENFFMIEKLSDSK
;
A
#
# COMPACT_ATOMS: atom_id res chain seq x y z
N MET A 1 10.44 13.66 -76.43
CA MET A 1 9.43 13.44 -75.37
C MET A 1 9.74 12.12 -74.67
N LYS A 2 10.11 12.13 -73.38
CA LYS A 2 10.23 10.91 -72.57
C LYS A 2 9.08 10.94 -71.55
N ILE A 3 8.20 9.96 -71.66
CA ILE A 3 7.06 9.73 -70.77
C ILE A 3 7.59 8.99 -69.53
N LEU A 4 7.50 9.63 -68.36
CA LEU A 4 7.92 9.04 -67.09
C LEU A 4 6.67 8.48 -66.38
N ASN A 5 6.56 7.15 -66.35
CA ASN A 5 5.48 6.42 -65.69
C ASN A 5 5.51 6.67 -64.17
N LYS A 6 4.42 7.19 -63.60
CA LYS A 6 4.24 7.32 -62.14
C LYS A 6 3.58 6.05 -61.59
N ILE A 7 4.30 5.31 -60.75
CA ILE A 7 3.75 4.17 -59.98
C ILE A 7 3.10 4.75 -58.72
N PRO A 8 1.82 4.43 -58.40
CA PRO A 8 1.25 4.85 -57.13
C PRO A 8 1.78 3.96 -56.00
N PHE A 9 2.41 4.58 -55.02
CA PHE A 9 2.83 3.98 -53.76
C PHE A 9 1.59 3.79 -52.87
N LEU A 10 1.09 2.56 -52.76
CA LEU A 10 -0.03 2.22 -51.89
C LEU A 10 0.50 1.93 -50.48
N LEU A 11 0.43 2.92 -49.60
CA LEU A 11 0.76 2.76 -48.18
C LEU A 11 -0.42 2.08 -47.46
N LEU A 12 -0.33 0.77 -47.22
CA LEU A 12 -1.29 0.07 -46.35
C LEU A 12 -1.03 0.49 -44.90
N PHE A 13 -1.90 1.35 -44.35
CA PHE A 13 -1.92 1.67 -42.93
C PHE A 13 -2.66 0.54 -42.20
N THR A 14 -1.93 -0.48 -41.74
CA THR A 14 -2.49 -1.46 -40.80
C THR A 14 -2.53 -0.83 -39.42
N PHE A 15 -3.70 -0.39 -38.97
CA PHE A 15 -3.92 -0.04 -37.58
C PHE A 15 -3.84 -1.32 -36.74
N ALA A 16 -2.71 -1.51 -36.06
CA ALA A 16 -2.62 -2.47 -34.97
C ALA A 16 -3.44 -1.91 -33.79
N ILE A 17 -4.58 -2.54 -33.51
CA ILE A 17 -5.39 -2.22 -32.33
C ILE A 17 -4.64 -2.81 -31.12
N THR A 18 -3.80 -2.01 -30.47
CA THR A 18 -3.19 -2.42 -29.20
C THR A 18 -4.23 -2.20 -28.10
N THR A 19 -4.79 -3.28 -27.55
CA THR A 19 -5.59 -3.20 -26.34
C THR A 19 -4.66 -2.94 -25.14
N ALA A 20 -4.52 -1.68 -24.76
CA ALA A 20 -3.95 -1.31 -23.46
C ALA A 20 -5.06 -1.44 -22.41
N GLN A 21 -5.39 -2.66 -22.01
CA GLN A 21 -6.14 -2.85 -20.76
C GLN A 21 -5.13 -2.95 -19.63
N GLU A 22 -4.69 -1.80 -19.13
CA GLU A 22 -4.11 -1.75 -17.78
C GLU A 22 -5.22 -2.07 -16.78
N HIS A 23 -4.90 -2.86 -15.75
CA HIS A 23 -5.80 -3.14 -14.64
C HIS A 23 -6.46 -1.85 -14.15
N ASN A 24 -7.80 -1.80 -14.10
CA ASN A 24 -8.54 -0.61 -13.68
C ASN A 24 -8.36 -0.36 -12.17
N MET A 25 -7.21 0.16 -11.78
CA MET A 25 -6.86 0.48 -10.40
C MET A 25 -6.17 1.83 -10.36
N GLU A 26 -6.64 2.72 -9.49
CA GLU A 26 -5.87 3.90 -9.13
C GLU A 26 -4.96 3.56 -7.94
N ILE A 27 -3.69 4.00 -8.01
CA ILE A 27 -2.68 3.72 -6.99
C ILE A 27 -2.09 5.03 -6.50
N THR A 28 -2.35 5.37 -5.23
CA THR A 28 -1.69 6.49 -4.54
C THR A 28 -0.58 5.95 -3.64
N LYS A 29 0.58 6.62 -3.64
CA LYS A 29 1.73 6.28 -2.80
C LYS A 29 2.18 7.48 -1.98
N GLU A 30 2.26 7.30 -0.67
CA GLU A 30 2.79 8.32 0.24
C GLU A 30 3.78 7.71 1.22
N THR A 31 4.83 8.45 1.58
CA THR A 31 5.83 8.00 2.56
C THR A 31 5.85 8.96 3.74
N THR A 32 5.73 8.43 4.95
CA THR A 32 5.89 9.16 6.20
C THR A 32 7.00 8.53 7.02
N VAL A 33 7.96 9.34 7.49
CA VAL A 33 9.03 8.90 8.38
C VAL A 33 8.80 9.51 9.76
N LYS A 34 8.91 8.69 10.81
CA LYS A 34 8.80 9.14 12.20
C LYS A 34 9.94 8.53 13.02
N THR A 35 10.62 9.38 13.78
CA THR A 35 11.67 8.95 14.71
C THR A 35 11.14 9.02 16.13
N TYR A 36 11.46 8.02 16.94
CA TYR A 36 11.02 7.84 18.31
C TYR A 36 12.18 7.34 19.17
N GLU A 37 11.96 7.28 20.49
CA GLU A 37 12.92 6.78 21.47
C GLU A 37 12.20 5.84 22.45
N TYR A 38 12.88 4.79 22.91
CA TYR A 38 12.40 3.93 23.99
C TYR A 38 13.49 3.70 25.05
N GLU A 39 13.07 3.50 26.29
CA GLU A 39 13.98 3.30 27.43
C GLU A 39 14.23 1.80 27.69
N LYS A 40 15.50 1.42 27.85
CA LYS A 40 15.94 0.06 28.18
C LYS A 40 16.92 0.10 29.36
N GLY A 41 16.38 0.03 30.57
CA GLY A 41 17.15 0.27 31.78
C GLY A 41 17.60 1.73 31.85
N ASP A 42 18.89 1.98 31.99
CA ASP A 42 19.47 3.35 32.03
C ASP A 42 19.84 3.91 30.64
N MET A 43 19.43 3.24 29.56
CA MET A 43 19.76 3.62 28.18
C MET A 43 18.52 4.06 27.41
N THR A 44 18.63 5.14 26.64
CA THR A 44 17.62 5.59 25.66
C THR A 44 18.06 5.16 24.27
N ILE A 45 17.18 4.47 23.54
CA ILE A 45 17.48 3.91 22.22
C ILE A 45 16.54 4.55 21.19
N PRO A 46 17.07 5.25 20.17
CA PRO A 46 16.26 5.78 19.09
C PRO A 46 15.84 4.67 18.12
N TYR A 47 14.66 4.81 17.51
CA TYR A 47 14.19 3.96 16.42
C TYR A 47 13.42 4.77 15.38
N GLU A 48 13.49 4.33 14.13
CA GLU A 48 12.77 4.95 13.01
C GLU A 48 11.63 4.04 12.55
N VAL A 49 10.47 4.66 12.31
CA VAL A 49 9.33 4.03 11.68
C VAL A 49 9.04 4.73 10.35
N THR A 50 9.28 4.01 9.26
CA THR A 50 8.96 4.46 7.91
C THR A 50 7.68 3.78 7.44
N ILE A 51 6.67 4.58 7.12
CA ILE A 51 5.34 4.14 6.71
C ILE A 51 5.16 4.44 5.23
N TRP A 52 5.04 3.40 4.42
CA TRP A 52 4.66 3.50 3.01
C TRP A 52 3.18 3.22 2.86
N ASN A 53 2.40 4.23 2.52
CA ASN A 53 0.99 4.13 2.19
C ASN A 53 0.85 3.69 0.73
N LYS A 54 0.06 2.64 0.49
CA LYS A 54 -0.41 2.24 -0.82
C LYS A 54 -1.93 2.17 -0.78
N GLU A 55 -2.58 3.08 -1.47
CA GLU A 55 -4.02 3.02 -1.67
C GLU A 55 -4.32 2.24 -2.94
N LEU A 56 -5.26 1.30 -2.85
CA LEU A 56 -5.79 0.58 -4.01
C LEU A 56 -7.26 0.96 -4.15
N ASP A 57 -7.57 1.72 -5.18
CA ASP A 57 -8.95 2.05 -5.55
C ASP A 57 -9.37 1.20 -6.75
N PRO A 58 -10.09 0.07 -6.53
CA PRO A 58 -10.56 -0.78 -7.60
C PRO A 58 -11.71 -0.11 -8.36
N ILE A 59 -11.47 0.22 -9.62
CA ILE A 59 -12.51 0.77 -10.49
C ILE A 59 -13.41 -0.39 -10.93
N LYS A 60 -14.61 -0.45 -10.36
CA LYS A 60 -15.66 -1.39 -10.76
C LYS A 60 -16.65 -0.70 -11.68
N LEU A 61 -16.96 -1.35 -12.80
CA LEU A 61 -17.89 -0.81 -13.80
C LEU A 61 -19.24 -1.53 -13.74
N ALA A 62 -20.33 -0.80 -13.96
CA ALA A 62 -21.70 -1.32 -13.94
C ALA A 62 -21.88 -2.38 -15.01
N LYS A 63 -22.26 -3.61 -14.64
CA LYS A 63 -22.34 -4.74 -15.59
C LYS A 63 -23.41 -4.51 -16.66
N GLU A 64 -24.45 -3.79 -16.29
CA GLU A 64 -25.59 -3.41 -17.13
C GLU A 64 -25.15 -2.54 -18.32
N ASP A 65 -24.02 -1.86 -18.18
CA ASP A 65 -23.50 -0.88 -19.13
C ASP A 65 -22.27 -1.36 -19.92
N GLN A 66 -21.93 -2.65 -19.86
CA GLN A 66 -20.70 -3.25 -20.43
C GLN A 66 -20.44 -3.01 -21.92
N TYR A 67 -21.43 -2.51 -22.67
CA TYR A 67 -21.30 -2.18 -24.10
C TYR A 67 -21.44 -0.68 -24.39
N LYS A 68 -21.55 0.15 -23.35
CA LYS A 68 -21.59 1.61 -23.48
C LYS A 68 -20.18 2.16 -23.45
N LEU A 69 -19.91 3.14 -24.31
CA LEU A 69 -18.63 3.88 -24.30
C LEU A 69 -18.42 4.62 -22.97
N ASN A 70 -19.51 5.09 -22.37
CA ASN A 70 -19.57 5.80 -21.11
C ASN A 70 -20.14 4.91 -19.99
N GLN A 71 -19.57 3.72 -19.81
CA GLN A 71 -19.98 2.80 -18.76
C GLN A 71 -19.85 3.45 -17.37
N GLU A 72 -20.91 3.38 -16.56
CA GLU A 72 -20.91 3.95 -15.22
C GLU A 72 -19.97 3.18 -14.27
N ARG A 73 -19.38 3.90 -13.30
CA ARG A 73 -18.65 3.30 -12.18
C ARG A 73 -19.63 2.94 -11.07
N VAL A 74 -19.38 1.82 -10.39
CA VAL A 74 -20.13 1.40 -9.21
C VAL A 74 -19.20 1.29 -8.02
N ASP A 75 -19.73 1.51 -6.82
CA ASP A 75 -18.95 1.45 -5.59
C ASP A 75 -18.27 0.10 -5.43
N ALA A 76 -16.98 0.16 -5.11
CA ALA A 76 -16.18 -0.97 -4.71
C ALA A 76 -15.58 -0.67 -3.33
N GLN A 77 -15.36 -1.71 -2.53
CA GLN A 77 -14.81 -1.53 -1.20
C GLN A 77 -13.32 -1.17 -1.31
N GLU A 78 -12.99 0.07 -0.97
CA GLU A 78 -11.62 0.58 -1.00
C GLU A 78 -10.85 0.18 0.26
N ARG A 79 -9.60 -0.28 0.07
CA ARG A 79 -8.69 -0.64 1.17
C ARG A 79 -7.39 0.14 1.07
N ILE A 80 -6.85 0.47 2.23
CA ILE A 80 -5.52 1.05 2.38
C ILE A 80 -4.59 -0.03 2.88
N THR A 81 -3.39 -0.10 2.29
CA THR A 81 -2.30 -0.95 2.75
C THR A 81 -1.15 -0.07 3.18
N LYS A 82 -0.72 -0.18 4.44
CA LYS A 82 0.46 0.50 4.96
C LYS A 82 1.56 -0.51 5.24
N VAL A 83 2.73 -0.31 4.64
CA VAL A 83 3.95 -1.05 4.95
C VAL A 83 4.75 -0.25 5.94
N ILE A 84 5.04 -0.84 7.09
CA ILE A 84 5.69 -0.22 8.23
C ILE A 84 7.05 -0.89 8.38
N ASN A 85 8.09 -0.16 8.01
CA ASN A 85 9.48 -0.57 8.19
C ASN A 85 9.97 -0.01 9.51
N ILE A 86 10.64 -0.86 10.29
CA ILE A 86 11.10 -0.56 11.63
C ILE A 86 12.61 -0.78 11.62
N ASP A 87 13.34 0.28 11.92
CA ASP A 87 14.80 0.28 11.99
C ASP A 87 15.18 0.60 13.44
N ASP A 88 15.72 -0.40 14.15
CA ASP A 88 16.32 -0.23 15.47
C ASP A 88 17.84 -0.24 15.28
N GLN A 89 18.51 0.82 15.70
CA GLN A 89 19.92 1.08 15.39
C GLN A 89 20.90 0.21 16.22
N TYR A 90 20.49 -1.00 16.62
CA TYR A 90 21.36 -1.99 17.26
C TYR A 90 22.04 -2.92 16.23
N ASP A 91 21.57 -2.95 14.98
CA ASP A 91 22.31 -3.48 13.83
C ASP A 91 22.00 -2.71 12.51
N ASN A 92 22.79 -2.96 11.45
CA ASN A 92 22.73 -2.21 10.18
C ASN A 92 21.70 -2.80 9.17
N SER A 93 20.67 -3.51 9.62
CA SER A 93 19.63 -4.08 8.75
C SER A 93 18.23 -3.61 9.14
N PHE A 94 17.31 -3.51 8.18
CA PHE A 94 15.89 -3.26 8.46
C PHE A 94 15.36 -4.41 9.29
N ASP A 95 15.27 -4.23 10.60
CA ASP A 95 15.11 -5.36 11.50
C ASP A 95 13.76 -6.06 11.34
N ASN A 96 12.69 -5.30 11.05
CA ASN A 96 11.36 -5.86 10.85
C ASN A 96 10.46 -5.01 9.94
N ARG A 97 9.63 -5.71 9.16
CA ARG A 97 8.56 -5.10 8.35
C ARG A 97 7.20 -5.69 8.70
N ILE A 98 6.21 -4.82 8.86
CA ILE A 98 4.80 -5.18 9.05
C ILE A 98 3.98 -4.53 7.96
N GLN A 99 3.22 -5.32 7.22
CA GLN A 99 2.19 -4.79 6.32
C GLN A 99 0.83 -4.90 7.02
N ILE A 100 0.08 -3.81 7.08
CA ILE A 100 -1.31 -3.80 7.58
C ILE A 100 -2.24 -3.34 6.47
N SER A 101 -3.42 -3.96 6.36
CA SER A 101 -4.47 -3.51 5.45
C SER A 101 -5.84 -3.47 6.12
N TYR A 102 -6.57 -2.39 5.88
CA TYR A 102 -7.90 -2.11 6.45
C TYR A 102 -8.72 -1.21 5.51
N LEU A 103 -9.99 -0.95 5.84
CA LEU A 103 -10.90 -0.14 5.02
C LEU A 103 -10.48 1.32 4.95
N LYS A 104 -10.52 1.93 3.75
CA LYS A 104 -10.08 3.32 3.53
C LYS A 104 -10.78 4.33 4.45
N GLU A 105 -12.08 4.15 4.70
CA GLU A 105 -12.86 5.00 5.62
C GLU A 105 -12.31 5.07 7.05
N ALA A 106 -11.52 4.07 7.46
CA ALA A 106 -10.92 3.98 8.79
C ALA A 106 -9.60 4.76 8.91
N ASP A 107 -8.98 5.14 7.78
CA ASP A 107 -7.63 5.74 7.75
C ASP A 107 -7.55 7.11 8.43
N LYS A 108 -8.66 7.86 8.44
CA LYS A 108 -8.77 9.12 9.20
C LYS A 108 -8.46 8.96 10.70
N ASP A 109 -8.62 7.75 11.22
CA ASP A 109 -8.37 7.42 12.63
C ASP A 109 -6.99 6.76 12.83
N PHE A 110 -6.19 6.59 11.77
CA PHE A 110 -4.85 6.00 11.84
C PHE A 110 -3.93 6.85 12.71
N LYS A 111 -3.42 6.23 13.77
CA LYS A 111 -2.43 6.83 14.67
C LYS A 111 -1.36 5.82 15.00
N ILE A 112 -0.13 6.30 15.08
CA ILE A 112 1.00 5.56 15.64
C ILE A 112 1.56 6.35 16.81
N MET A 113 1.72 5.68 17.95
CA MET A 113 2.24 6.28 19.18
C MET A 113 3.31 5.39 19.82
N PRO A 114 4.36 5.99 20.39
CA PRO A 114 5.39 5.25 21.10
C PRO A 114 4.82 4.61 22.37
N LEU A 115 5.40 3.48 22.76
CA LEU A 115 5.22 2.78 24.02
C LEU A 115 6.60 2.57 24.66
N ASN A 116 6.63 2.23 25.95
CA ASN A 116 7.90 1.97 26.66
C ASN A 116 8.74 0.86 26.01
N ASP A 117 8.11 -0.13 25.37
CA ASP A 117 8.75 -1.30 24.76
C ASP A 117 8.58 -1.36 23.23
N GLY A 118 8.12 -0.28 22.59
CA GLY A 118 7.87 -0.24 21.15
C GLY A 118 6.84 0.80 20.74
N PHE A 119 5.79 0.39 20.03
CA PHE A 119 4.74 1.33 19.60
C PHE A 119 3.38 0.65 19.47
N VAL A 120 2.33 1.47 19.43
CA VAL A 120 0.96 1.04 19.11
C VAL A 120 0.47 1.73 17.86
N ILE A 121 -0.13 0.94 16.97
CA ILE A 121 -0.94 1.42 15.85
C ILE A 121 -2.39 1.32 16.27
N MET A 122 -3.15 2.39 16.07
CA MET A 122 -4.57 2.45 16.32
C MET A 122 -5.32 2.87 15.08
N VAL A 123 -6.41 2.16 14.78
CA VAL A 123 -7.32 2.48 13.68
C VAL A 123 -8.73 2.14 14.13
N ARG A 124 -9.64 3.12 14.16
CA ARG A 124 -11.04 2.96 14.64
C ARG A 124 -11.17 2.28 16.02
N GLY A 125 -10.20 2.50 16.91
CA GLY A 125 -10.18 1.91 18.26
C GLY A 125 -9.60 0.49 18.33
N GLU A 126 -9.28 -0.11 17.19
CA GLU A 126 -8.52 -1.38 17.13
C GLU A 126 -7.04 -1.10 17.33
N GLU A 127 -6.37 -1.90 18.17
CA GLU A 127 -4.97 -1.70 18.59
C GLU A 127 -4.07 -2.85 18.12
N LEU A 128 -3.00 -2.52 17.39
CA LEU A 128 -1.88 -3.41 17.12
C LEU A 128 -0.66 -2.87 17.87
N LYS A 129 -0.19 -3.62 18.86
CA LYS A 129 1.02 -3.28 19.63
C LYS A 129 2.21 -4.04 19.07
N TYR A 130 3.28 -3.32 18.80
CA TYR A 130 4.55 -3.90 18.39
C TYR A 130 5.59 -3.71 19.49
N SER A 131 6.28 -4.79 19.85
CA SER A 131 7.37 -4.79 20.82
C SER A 131 8.71 -4.84 20.08
N LEU A 132 9.54 -3.82 20.29
CA LEU A 132 10.91 -3.76 19.78
C LEU A 132 11.78 -4.83 20.45
N GLU A 133 11.59 -5.05 21.76
CA GLU A 133 12.33 -6.06 22.51
C GLU A 133 12.12 -7.49 21.98
N ASN A 134 10.87 -7.84 21.68
CA ASN A 134 10.50 -9.20 21.26
C ASN A 134 10.39 -9.35 19.74
N LYS A 135 10.58 -8.28 18.96
CA LYS A 135 10.40 -8.24 17.50
C LYS A 135 9.08 -8.90 17.04
N SER A 136 8.00 -8.64 17.80
CA SER A 136 6.70 -9.29 17.64
C SER A 136 5.53 -8.32 17.83
N TYR A 137 4.36 -8.68 17.30
CA TYR A 137 3.14 -7.90 17.46
C TYR A 137 2.06 -8.67 18.23
N LYS A 138 1.17 -7.91 18.87
CA LYS A 138 -0.07 -8.41 19.48
C LYS A 138 -1.21 -7.52 19.06
N ILE A 139 -2.27 -8.12 18.56
CA ILE A 139 -3.53 -7.43 18.31
C ILE A 139 -4.35 -7.54 19.61
N LYS A 140 -4.76 -6.41 20.18
CA LYS A 140 -5.70 -6.42 21.30
C LYS A 140 -7.02 -6.94 20.78
N LYS A 141 -7.68 -7.83 21.54
CA LYS A 141 -8.95 -8.47 21.17
C LYS A 141 -9.86 -7.49 20.42
N THR A 142 -10.02 -7.74 19.13
CA THR A 142 -10.74 -6.85 18.22
C THR A 142 -12.21 -7.23 18.19
N SER A 143 -13.04 -6.29 17.72
CA SER A 143 -14.44 -6.62 17.38
C SER A 143 -14.55 -7.48 16.12
N ASP A 144 -13.55 -7.38 15.24
CA ASP A 144 -13.38 -8.15 14.01
C ASP A 144 -11.94 -8.69 13.94
N GLU A 145 -11.76 -10.01 14.05
CA GLU A 145 -10.45 -10.67 14.05
C GLU A 145 -9.68 -10.43 12.74
N ASN A 146 -10.35 -10.04 11.66
CA ASN A 146 -9.76 -9.78 10.34
C ASN A 146 -9.61 -8.29 10.03
N PHE A 147 -9.84 -7.41 11.02
CA PHE A 147 -9.77 -5.96 10.82
C PHE A 147 -8.39 -5.55 10.26
N PHE A 148 -7.31 -6.02 10.89
CA PHE A 148 -5.96 -5.91 10.36
C PHE A 148 -5.61 -7.18 9.59
N MET A 149 -5.45 -7.08 8.28
CA MET A 149 -4.76 -8.12 7.53
C MET A 149 -3.26 -7.86 7.63
N ILE A 150 -2.54 -8.75 8.33
CA ILE A 150 -1.13 -8.59 8.64
C ILE A 150 -0.27 -9.59 7.88
N GLU A 151 0.74 -9.10 7.17
CA GLU A 151 1.78 -9.92 6.56
C GLU A 151 3.13 -9.56 7.21
N LYS A 152 3.75 -10.55 7.89
CA LYS A 152 5.13 -10.41 8.36
C LYS A 152 6.05 -10.80 7.20
N LEU A 153 6.79 -9.82 6.70
CA LEU A 153 7.81 -10.05 5.69
C LEU A 153 9.13 -10.26 6.45
N SER A 154 9.67 -11.48 6.44
CA SER A 154 11.05 -11.71 6.86
C SER A 154 11.97 -11.29 5.72
N ASP A 155 13.08 -10.63 6.02
CA ASP A 155 14.10 -10.38 5.01
C ASP A 155 14.52 -11.70 4.36
N SER A 156 14.37 -11.78 3.04
CA SER A 156 15.00 -12.84 2.27
C SER A 156 16.51 -12.65 2.40
N LYS A 157 17.17 -13.63 3.01
CA LYS A 157 18.63 -13.74 3.10
C LYS A 157 19.33 -13.45 1.77
#